data_AF-A0A846BVU6-F1
#
_entry.id   AF-A0A846BVU6-F1
#
_cell.length_a   1.000
_cell.length_b   1.000
_cell.length_c   1.000
_cell.angle_alpha   90.00
_cell.angle_beta   90.00
_cell.angle_gamma   90.00
#
_symmetry.space_group_name_H-M   'P 1'
#
loop_
_entity.id
_entity.type
_entity.pdbx_description
1 polymer ?
#
loop_
_entity_poly.entity_id
_entity_poly.type
_entity_poly.pdbx_seq_one_letter_code
_entity_poly.pdbx_strand_id
1 'polypeptide(L)'
;MNADEAASIVLNQAMQAAAQGTFAVGGAIIDNATGQVIHKMHNNVLKKLDTTGQAFTYDPTAHGERQLVYWYYENKAKLNLPEPEQLTIVTTLDPCAMCTGTLLSAGFNVGVIAMDDFAGINCDDNFAFNTLPLSLRDLAKSKFGYYACGDKNLDPSKYERDYVGGSKVAFQDTTVSGQRLMSCGTIFDASVNQVRKASSEAGLAPDELSDPATLPDNSPIKTKYRTIYPDAFKVKIPQPRLPGTELFDLLIKVKDSQSNAKNSVALLDPFGNIVLCLPDTFYLSPVHTAFMNVTRHYASIRFALMNDPTTQAEAKQYLTHPKYGTFVFLHAPNPNDTTTIMTLGAYGSTLEGQVPQMFPAHFQYYLPPMEGTIKELRSVIMNLPKFYTEIAQISIMHVA
;
A
#
# COMPACT_ATOMS: atom_id res chain seq x y z
N MET A 1 -16.82 -15.71 20.02
CA MET A 1 -16.98 -15.21 18.64
C MET A 1 -16.64 -16.34 17.67
N ASN A 2 -17.18 -16.34 16.44
CA ASN A 2 -16.82 -17.28 15.36
C ASN A 2 -16.45 -16.55 14.06
N ALA A 3 -16.06 -17.29 13.01
CA ALA A 3 -15.65 -16.73 11.72
C ALA A 3 -16.78 -15.93 11.05
N ASP A 4 -18.01 -16.43 11.10
CA ASP A 4 -19.18 -15.72 10.56
C ASP A 4 -19.33 -14.35 11.25
N GLU A 5 -19.33 -14.31 12.58
CA GLU A 5 -19.44 -13.07 13.37
C GLU A 5 -18.29 -12.10 13.05
N ALA A 6 -17.06 -12.59 12.94
CA ALA A 6 -15.92 -11.78 12.50
C ALA A 6 -16.14 -11.22 11.08
N ALA A 7 -16.67 -12.02 10.15
CA ALA A 7 -17.03 -11.60 8.80
C ALA A 7 -18.05 -10.45 8.82
N SER A 8 -19.05 -10.51 9.71
CA SER A 8 -20.03 -9.43 9.90
C SER A 8 -19.36 -8.13 10.35
N ILE A 9 -18.40 -8.20 11.27
CA ILE A 9 -17.68 -7.04 11.78
C ILE A 9 -16.86 -6.37 10.67
N VAL A 10 -16.11 -7.15 9.90
CA VAL A 10 -15.28 -6.60 8.82
C VAL A 10 -16.11 -6.14 7.62
N LEU A 11 -17.24 -6.80 7.34
CA LEU A 11 -18.21 -6.34 6.33
C LEU A 11 -18.80 -4.97 6.71
N ASN A 12 -19.14 -4.75 7.98
CA ASN A 12 -19.59 -3.44 8.45
C ASN A 12 -18.53 -2.35 8.23
N GLN A 13 -17.23 -2.67 8.30
CA GLN A 13 -16.14 -1.75 7.96
C GLN A 13 -16.05 -1.52 6.45
N ALA A 14 -16.18 -2.55 5.62
CA ALA A 14 -16.26 -2.39 4.17
C ALA A 14 -17.44 -1.50 3.73
N MET A 15 -18.60 -1.62 4.38
CA MET A 15 -19.75 -0.73 4.16
C MET A 15 -19.44 0.73 4.51
N GLN A 16 -18.67 0.97 5.57
CA GLN A 16 -18.20 2.33 5.91
C GLN A 16 -17.23 2.89 4.88
N ALA A 17 -16.31 2.07 4.35
CA ALA A 17 -15.46 2.47 3.23
C ALA A 17 -16.26 2.82 1.97
N ALA A 18 -17.24 1.99 1.61
CA ALA A 18 -18.13 2.26 0.48
C ALA A 18 -18.86 3.60 0.65
N ALA A 19 -19.42 3.87 1.84
CA ALA A 19 -20.09 5.13 2.16
C ALA A 19 -19.14 6.35 2.10
N GLN A 20 -17.87 6.17 2.47
CA GLN A 20 -16.84 7.20 2.35
C GLN A 20 -16.45 7.48 0.88
N GLY A 21 -16.64 6.51 -0.02
CA GLY A 21 -16.24 6.60 -1.43
C GLY A 21 -14.79 6.17 -1.67
N THR A 22 -14.29 5.20 -0.89
CA THR A 22 -12.99 4.55 -1.09
C THR A 22 -13.18 3.05 -1.32
N PHE A 23 -12.11 2.29 -1.55
CA PHE A 23 -12.18 0.84 -1.78
C PHE A 23 -12.91 0.15 -0.62
N ALA A 24 -13.98 -0.57 -0.91
CA ALA A 24 -14.83 -1.20 0.11
C ALA A 24 -14.18 -2.45 0.73
N VAL A 25 -13.11 -2.24 1.50
CA VAL A 25 -12.37 -3.27 2.23
C VAL A 25 -12.34 -2.90 3.71
N GLY A 26 -12.64 -3.87 4.56
CA GLY A 26 -12.66 -3.73 6.00
C GLY A 26 -11.82 -4.80 6.68
N GLY A 27 -11.29 -4.48 7.87
CA GLY A 27 -10.56 -5.44 8.67
C GLY A 27 -10.69 -5.23 10.18
N ALA A 28 -10.28 -6.24 10.92
CA ALA A 28 -10.25 -6.22 12.38
C ALA A 28 -9.07 -7.04 12.93
N ILE A 29 -8.46 -6.56 14.03
CA ILE A 29 -7.52 -7.34 14.84
C ILE A 29 -8.32 -8.13 15.87
N ILE A 30 -8.14 -9.44 15.87
CA ILE A 30 -8.72 -10.39 16.81
C ILE A 30 -7.62 -10.96 17.71
N ASP A 31 -7.86 -11.00 19.01
CA ASP A 31 -7.06 -11.78 19.95
C ASP A 31 -7.41 -13.26 19.82
N ASN A 32 -6.44 -14.10 19.47
CA ASN A 32 -6.67 -15.52 19.24
C ASN A 32 -7.07 -16.27 20.53
N ALA A 33 -6.61 -15.82 21.70
CA ALA A 33 -6.87 -16.50 22.97
C ALA A 33 -8.29 -16.25 23.48
N THR A 34 -8.80 -15.04 23.27
CA THR A 34 -10.09 -14.59 23.82
C THR A 34 -11.20 -14.49 22.77
N GLY A 35 -10.84 -14.41 21.49
CA GLY A 35 -11.75 -14.08 20.40
C GLY A 35 -12.26 -12.63 20.44
N GLN A 36 -11.64 -11.77 21.24
CA GLN A 36 -12.01 -10.36 21.35
C GLN A 36 -11.51 -9.55 20.15
N VAL A 37 -12.34 -8.63 19.66
CA VAL A 37 -11.92 -7.61 18.69
C VAL A 37 -11.16 -6.51 19.43
N ILE A 38 -9.87 -6.38 19.13
CA ILE A 38 -9.01 -5.34 19.70
C ILE A 38 -9.24 -4.01 18.99
N HIS A 39 -9.26 -4.04 17.65
CA HIS A 39 -9.45 -2.86 16.82
C HIS A 39 -10.07 -3.25 15.48
N LYS A 40 -10.74 -2.31 14.83
CA LYS A 40 -11.33 -2.50 13.50
C LYS A 40 -11.26 -1.19 12.73
N MET A 41 -11.03 -1.29 11.43
CA MET A 41 -11.00 -0.12 10.55
C MET A 41 -11.22 -0.51 9.10
N HIS A 42 -11.60 0.47 8.30
CA HIS A 42 -11.78 0.34 6.86
C HIS A 42 -10.65 1.02 6.08
N ASN A 43 -10.59 0.73 4.79
CA ASN A 43 -9.69 1.41 3.85
C ASN A 43 -9.92 2.93 3.88
N ASN A 44 -8.85 3.73 3.80
CA ASN A 44 -8.88 5.20 3.78
C ASN A 44 -8.03 5.80 2.65
N VAL A 45 -7.89 5.07 1.54
CA VAL A 45 -7.11 5.54 0.38
C VAL A 45 -7.63 6.87 -0.14
N LEU A 46 -8.95 6.97 -0.34
CA LEU A 46 -9.62 8.21 -0.70
C LEU A 46 -10.40 8.79 0.47
N LYS A 47 -10.42 10.13 0.53
CA LYS A 47 -11.35 10.90 1.35
C LYS A 47 -11.97 12.01 0.50
N LYS A 48 -13.14 12.49 0.88
CA LYS A 48 -13.75 13.65 0.23
C LYS A 48 -12.99 14.91 0.65
N LEU A 49 -12.73 15.80 -0.30
CA LEU A 49 -12.33 17.17 0.00
C LEU A 49 -13.56 17.91 0.53
N ASP A 50 -13.46 18.51 1.71
CA ASP A 50 -14.48 19.35 2.33
C ASP A 50 -14.88 20.52 1.43
N THR A 51 -13.94 21.01 0.62
CA THR A 51 -14.13 22.16 -0.27
C THR A 51 -14.93 21.86 -1.53
N THR A 52 -14.93 20.62 -2.01
CA THR A 52 -15.55 20.25 -3.31
C THR A 52 -16.46 19.02 -3.24
N GLY A 53 -16.41 18.25 -2.16
CA GLY A 53 -17.04 16.94 -2.02
C GLY A 53 -16.42 15.83 -2.87
N GLN A 54 -15.39 16.14 -3.68
CA GLN A 54 -14.74 15.18 -4.57
C GLN A 54 -13.87 14.21 -3.78
N ALA A 55 -13.93 12.92 -4.10
CA ALA A 55 -13.01 11.92 -3.59
C ALA A 55 -11.59 12.19 -4.11
N PHE A 56 -10.61 12.24 -3.22
CA PHE A 56 -9.23 12.56 -3.51
C PHE A 56 -8.29 11.68 -2.69
N THR A 57 -7.14 11.32 -3.26
CA THR A 57 -6.17 10.44 -2.59
C THR A 57 -5.65 11.10 -1.32
N TYR A 58 -5.99 10.50 -0.19
CA TYR A 58 -5.55 10.92 1.15
C TYR A 58 -4.22 10.25 1.51
N ASP A 59 -4.15 8.94 1.32
CA ASP A 59 -2.96 8.13 1.51
C ASP A 59 -3.08 6.87 0.64
N PRO A 60 -2.30 6.74 -0.47
CA PRO A 60 -2.47 5.63 -1.40
C PRO A 60 -2.24 4.28 -0.74
N THR A 61 -1.51 4.22 0.36
CA THR A 61 -1.20 2.96 1.04
C THR A 61 -2.19 2.63 2.15
N ALA A 62 -3.23 3.45 2.40
CA ALA A 62 -4.15 3.31 3.53
C ALA A 62 -5.20 2.22 3.34
N HIS A 63 -4.75 1.01 3.06
CA HIS A 63 -5.59 -0.18 3.07
C HIS A 63 -5.96 -0.57 4.51
N GLY A 64 -7.07 -1.29 4.69
CA GLY A 64 -7.57 -1.65 6.02
C GLY A 64 -6.52 -2.42 6.81
N GLU A 65 -5.93 -3.47 6.21
CA GLU A 65 -4.93 -4.34 6.83
C GLU A 65 -3.66 -3.56 7.22
N ARG A 66 -3.19 -2.69 6.32
CA ARG A 66 -1.98 -1.89 6.58
C ARG A 66 -2.21 -0.92 7.73
N GLN A 67 -3.34 -0.23 7.74
CA GLN A 67 -3.69 0.69 8.82
C GLN A 67 -3.80 -0.04 10.17
N LEU A 68 -4.30 -1.28 10.20
CA LEU A 68 -4.38 -2.08 11.44
C LEU A 68 -3.00 -2.35 12.00
N VAL A 69 -2.03 -2.72 11.14
CA VAL A 69 -0.64 -2.93 11.56
C VAL A 69 -0.01 -1.64 12.09
N TYR A 70 -0.26 -0.51 11.43
CA TYR A 70 0.23 0.80 11.90
C TYR A 70 -0.34 1.16 13.27
N TRP A 71 -1.67 1.08 13.41
CA TRP A 71 -2.36 1.31 14.68
C TRP A 71 -1.81 0.40 15.78
N TYR A 72 -1.57 -0.88 15.47
CA TYR A 72 -1.03 -1.84 16.43
C TYR A 72 0.34 -1.38 16.95
N TYR A 73 1.31 -1.07 16.09
CA TYR A 73 2.65 -0.67 16.56
C TYR A 73 2.66 0.69 17.27
N GLU A 74 1.81 1.62 16.85
CA GLU A 74 1.62 2.91 17.55
C GLU A 74 1.05 2.73 18.98
N ASN A 75 0.29 1.65 19.22
CA ASN A 75 -0.42 1.44 20.49
C ASN A 75 0.09 0.26 21.33
N LYS A 76 0.98 -0.59 20.78
CA LYS A 76 1.42 -1.86 21.39
C LYS A 76 1.88 -1.70 22.83
N ALA A 77 2.83 -0.79 23.07
CA ALA A 77 3.38 -0.57 24.41
C ALA A 77 2.35 0.06 25.37
N LYS A 78 1.58 1.03 24.89
CA LYS A 78 0.59 1.78 25.69
C LYS A 78 -0.57 0.90 26.16
N LEU A 79 -1.04 0.01 25.29
CA LEU A 79 -2.19 -0.86 25.55
C LEU A 79 -1.78 -2.26 26.01
N ASN A 80 -0.48 -2.53 26.14
CA ASN A 80 0.07 -3.86 26.47
C ASN A 80 -0.52 -4.97 25.57
N LEU A 81 -0.50 -4.72 24.25
CA LEU A 81 -1.11 -5.63 23.27
C LEU A 81 -0.30 -6.94 23.16
N PRO A 82 -0.95 -8.09 22.90
CA PRO A 82 -0.27 -9.36 22.62
C PRO A 82 0.69 -9.24 21.42
N GLU A 83 1.64 -10.16 21.31
CA GLU A 83 2.54 -10.23 20.16
C GLU A 83 1.76 -10.55 18.87
N PRO A 84 2.20 -10.07 17.68
CA PRO A 84 1.45 -10.22 16.43
C PRO A 84 1.07 -11.68 16.10
N GLU A 85 1.93 -12.64 16.45
CA GLU A 85 1.68 -14.06 16.22
C GLU A 85 0.54 -14.66 17.08
N GLN A 86 0.13 -13.95 18.12
CA GLN A 86 -1.01 -14.28 18.99
C GLN A 86 -2.31 -13.61 18.51
N LEU A 87 -2.24 -12.83 17.42
CA LEU A 87 -3.33 -12.06 16.87
C LEU A 87 -3.64 -12.51 15.44
N THR A 88 -4.89 -12.32 15.03
CA THR A 88 -5.34 -12.52 13.65
C THR A 88 -5.90 -11.22 13.12
N ILE A 89 -5.40 -10.76 11.97
CA ILE A 89 -6.10 -9.74 11.18
C ILE A 89 -7.10 -10.44 10.27
N VAL A 90 -8.38 -10.23 10.53
CA VAL A 90 -9.47 -10.69 9.64
C VAL A 90 -9.75 -9.58 8.63
N THR A 91 -9.89 -9.92 7.34
CA THR A 91 -10.18 -8.98 6.25
C THR A 91 -11.30 -9.49 5.36
N THR A 92 -12.08 -8.56 4.79
CA THR A 92 -13.19 -8.89 3.87
C THR A 92 -12.72 -9.53 2.58
N LEU A 93 -11.51 -9.20 2.10
CA LEU A 93 -11.04 -9.54 0.77
C LEU A 93 -9.57 -9.97 0.82
N ASP A 94 -9.16 -10.88 -0.07
CA ASP A 94 -7.78 -11.37 -0.15
C ASP A 94 -6.77 -10.21 -0.24
N PRO A 95 -5.82 -10.10 0.71
CA PRO A 95 -4.88 -9.00 0.76
C PRO A 95 -4.06 -8.85 -0.53
N CYS A 96 -3.97 -7.62 -1.05
CA CYS A 96 -3.08 -7.31 -2.16
C CYS A 96 -1.60 -7.47 -1.76
N ALA A 97 -0.68 -7.37 -2.72
CA ALA A 97 0.76 -7.54 -2.45
C ALA A 97 1.27 -6.61 -1.32
N MET A 98 0.77 -5.36 -1.27
CA MET A 98 1.16 -4.42 -0.21
C MET A 98 0.77 -4.94 1.17
N CYS A 99 -0.50 -5.30 1.32
CA CYS A 99 -1.06 -5.78 2.58
C CYS A 99 -0.43 -7.11 2.98
N THR A 100 -0.22 -8.04 2.04
CA THR A 100 0.46 -9.31 2.32
C THR A 100 1.88 -9.10 2.82
N GLY A 101 2.69 -8.29 2.12
CA GLY A 101 4.03 -7.97 2.59
C GLY A 101 4.03 -7.29 3.97
N THR A 102 3.05 -6.42 4.23
CA THR A 102 2.86 -5.77 5.54
C THR A 102 2.58 -6.79 6.64
N LEU A 103 1.59 -7.67 6.43
CA LEU A 103 1.13 -8.66 7.41
C LEU A 103 2.22 -9.68 7.73
N LEU A 104 2.93 -10.18 6.72
CA LEU A 104 4.03 -11.12 6.91
C LEU A 104 5.23 -10.47 7.62
N SER A 105 5.59 -9.23 7.26
CA SER A 105 6.68 -8.49 7.93
C SER A 105 6.37 -8.23 9.40
N ALA A 106 5.10 -7.96 9.73
CA ALA A 106 4.65 -7.72 11.09
C ALA A 106 4.40 -9.01 11.89
N GLY A 107 4.27 -10.18 11.23
CA GLY A 107 4.14 -11.48 11.88
C GLY A 107 2.72 -11.89 12.29
N PHE A 108 1.69 -11.17 11.83
CA PHE A 108 0.28 -11.47 12.11
C PHE A 108 -0.19 -12.77 11.43
N ASN A 109 -1.13 -13.46 12.06
CA ASN A 109 -1.98 -14.41 11.34
C ASN A 109 -3.06 -13.63 10.56
N VAL A 110 -3.60 -14.22 9.50
CA VAL A 110 -4.52 -13.53 8.59
C VAL A 110 -5.71 -14.42 8.29
N GLY A 111 -6.92 -13.91 8.54
CA GLY A 111 -8.18 -14.57 8.20
C GLY A 111 -8.83 -13.89 7.00
N VAL A 112 -9.00 -14.59 5.89
CA VAL A 112 -9.53 -14.05 4.63
C VAL A 112 -10.93 -14.58 4.36
N ILE A 113 -11.87 -13.68 4.07
CA ILE A 113 -13.26 -14.03 3.74
C ILE A 113 -13.42 -14.30 2.24
N ALA A 114 -13.44 -13.25 1.39
CA ALA A 114 -13.61 -13.37 -0.05
C ALA A 114 -12.28 -13.35 -0.81
N MET A 115 -12.26 -13.96 -1.99
CA MET A 115 -11.10 -13.96 -2.90
C MET A 115 -11.04 -12.68 -3.74
N ASP A 116 -9.83 -12.24 -4.09
CA ASP A 116 -9.56 -11.23 -5.12
C ASP A 116 -8.68 -11.86 -6.19
N ASP A 117 -9.26 -12.14 -7.36
CA ASP A 117 -8.62 -12.81 -8.49
C ASP A 117 -7.76 -11.86 -9.37
N PHE A 118 -7.61 -10.61 -8.94
CA PHE A 118 -6.97 -9.56 -9.71
C PHE A 118 -5.78 -8.91 -9.00
N ALA A 119 -5.97 -8.39 -7.78
CA ALA A 119 -4.93 -7.75 -6.99
C ALA A 119 -4.51 -8.58 -5.76
N GLY A 120 -5.34 -9.53 -5.34
CA GLY A 120 -5.10 -10.43 -4.21
C GLY A 120 -3.85 -11.29 -4.41
N ILE A 121 -3.13 -11.57 -3.32
CA ILE A 121 -1.89 -12.36 -3.42
C ILE A 121 -2.17 -13.82 -3.80
N ASN A 122 -3.32 -14.37 -3.44
CA ASN A 122 -3.76 -15.71 -3.81
C ASN A 122 -4.76 -15.66 -4.97
N CYS A 123 -4.52 -14.80 -5.95
CA CYS A 123 -5.40 -14.58 -7.10
C CYS A 123 -5.61 -15.82 -8.00
N ASP A 124 -4.79 -16.87 -7.84
CA ASP A 124 -4.93 -18.15 -8.53
C ASP A 124 -5.73 -19.21 -7.74
N ASP A 125 -6.25 -18.85 -6.55
CA ASP A 125 -7.14 -19.63 -5.69
C ASP A 125 -6.65 -21.06 -5.38
N ASN A 126 -5.34 -21.28 -5.42
CA ASN A 126 -4.73 -22.59 -5.16
C ASN A 126 -3.98 -22.67 -3.83
N PHE A 127 -3.89 -21.56 -3.10
CA PHE A 127 -3.28 -21.45 -1.77
C PHE A 127 -1.78 -21.80 -1.76
N ALA A 128 -1.14 -21.88 -2.92
CA ALA A 128 0.29 -22.12 -3.07
C ALA A 128 1.11 -20.82 -2.99
N PHE A 129 0.46 -19.65 -3.07
CA PHE A 129 1.07 -18.32 -3.08
C PHE A 129 2.15 -18.20 -4.16
N ASN A 130 1.84 -18.61 -5.39
CA ASN A 130 2.82 -18.59 -6.47
C ASN A 130 3.31 -17.19 -6.85
N THR A 131 2.54 -16.18 -6.51
CA THR A 131 2.86 -14.76 -6.66
C THR A 131 3.92 -14.26 -5.68
N LEU A 132 4.24 -15.05 -4.64
CA LEU A 132 5.32 -14.78 -3.70
C LEU A 132 6.64 -15.49 -4.14
N PRO A 133 7.79 -14.90 -3.78
CA PRO A 133 9.08 -15.58 -3.84
C PRO A 133 9.03 -16.90 -3.08
N LEU A 134 9.76 -17.92 -3.57
CA LEU A 134 9.75 -19.26 -2.99
C LEU A 134 10.04 -19.26 -1.48
N SER A 135 10.96 -18.40 -1.02
CA SER A 135 11.34 -18.24 0.39
C SER A 135 10.19 -17.79 1.31
N LEU A 136 9.14 -17.16 0.75
CA LEU A 136 8.04 -16.59 1.52
C LEU A 136 6.76 -17.43 1.48
N ARG A 137 6.68 -18.45 0.61
CA ARG A 137 5.44 -19.22 0.39
C ARG A 137 5.03 -20.02 1.62
N ASP A 138 5.97 -20.71 2.26
CA ASP A 138 5.66 -21.52 3.44
C ASP A 138 5.31 -20.64 4.64
N LEU A 139 5.96 -19.48 4.77
CA LEU A 139 5.56 -18.47 5.74
C LEU A 139 4.12 -18.01 5.50
N ALA A 140 3.77 -17.66 4.26
CA ALA A 140 2.41 -17.25 3.90
C ALA A 140 1.37 -18.34 4.19
N LYS A 141 1.61 -19.59 3.79
CA LYS A 141 0.73 -20.74 4.09
C LYS A 141 0.54 -20.95 5.59
N SER A 142 1.56 -20.70 6.40
CA SER A 142 1.48 -20.85 7.86
C SER A 142 0.70 -19.72 8.54
N LYS A 143 0.63 -18.53 7.92
CA LYS A 143 0.04 -17.32 8.51
C LYS A 143 -1.36 -17.03 7.99
N PHE A 144 -1.64 -17.33 6.73
CA PHE A 144 -2.93 -17.06 6.09
C PHE A 144 -3.87 -18.25 6.24
N GLY A 145 -5.12 -17.95 6.53
CA GLY A 145 -6.24 -18.88 6.56
C GLY A 145 -7.41 -18.30 5.78
N TYR A 146 -7.90 -19.08 4.81
CA TYR A 146 -9.08 -18.76 4.03
C TYR A 146 -10.24 -19.52 4.65
N TYR A 147 -11.21 -18.77 5.20
CA TYR A 147 -12.27 -19.38 6.00
C TYR A 147 -13.12 -20.35 5.18
N ALA A 148 -13.55 -21.42 5.84
CA ALA A 148 -14.60 -22.26 5.31
C ALA A 148 -15.86 -21.40 5.09
N CYS A 149 -16.60 -21.64 4.01
CA CYS A 149 -17.83 -20.91 3.74
C CYS A 149 -18.92 -21.80 3.16
N GLY A 150 -20.16 -21.33 3.34
CA GLY A 150 -21.37 -21.98 2.85
C GLY A 150 -21.80 -23.21 3.64
N ASP A 151 -23.07 -23.59 3.52
CA ASP A 151 -23.60 -24.88 3.96
C ASP A 151 -23.81 -25.79 2.74
N LYS A 152 -23.10 -26.93 2.69
CA LYS A 152 -23.13 -27.90 1.58
C LYS A 152 -24.52 -28.47 1.28
N ASN A 153 -25.49 -28.31 2.19
CA ASN A 153 -26.86 -28.77 2.02
C ASN A 153 -27.83 -27.66 1.58
N LEU A 154 -27.43 -26.39 1.67
CA LEU A 154 -28.33 -25.25 1.47
C LEU A 154 -27.84 -24.28 0.38
N ASP A 155 -26.53 -24.02 0.34
CA ASP A 155 -25.94 -23.03 -0.54
C ASP A 155 -25.56 -23.64 -1.90
N PRO A 156 -25.54 -22.84 -2.98
CA PRO A 156 -24.90 -23.25 -4.23
C PRO A 156 -23.40 -23.52 -4.04
N SER A 157 -22.89 -24.59 -4.69
CA SER A 157 -21.48 -25.02 -4.58
C SER A 157 -20.43 -23.94 -4.84
N LYS A 158 -20.74 -22.91 -5.64
CA LYS A 158 -19.85 -21.75 -5.86
C LYS A 158 -19.65 -20.85 -4.63
N TYR A 159 -20.45 -21.04 -3.59
CA TYR A 159 -20.33 -20.33 -2.31
C TYR A 159 -19.88 -21.26 -1.18
N GLU A 160 -19.52 -22.49 -1.53
CA GLU A 160 -18.95 -23.46 -0.62
C GLU A 160 -17.43 -23.51 -0.78
N ARG A 161 -16.71 -23.51 0.34
CA ARG A 161 -15.26 -23.71 0.38
C ARG A 161 -14.90 -24.35 1.71
N ASP A 162 -14.02 -25.33 1.71
CA ASP A 162 -13.44 -25.85 2.95
C ASP A 162 -12.35 -24.90 3.46
N TYR A 163 -12.05 -24.91 4.77
CA TYR A 163 -10.97 -24.10 5.32
C TYR A 163 -9.62 -24.52 4.71
N VAL A 164 -8.80 -23.54 4.34
CA VAL A 164 -7.41 -23.79 3.89
C VAL A 164 -6.47 -22.78 4.51
N GLY A 165 -5.41 -23.26 5.17
CA GLY A 165 -4.31 -22.40 5.63
C GLY A 165 -3.78 -22.74 7.03
N GLY A 166 -3.20 -21.74 7.68
CA GLY A 166 -2.47 -21.87 8.93
C GLY A 166 -3.32 -22.25 10.13
N SER A 167 -2.78 -23.12 11.00
CA SER A 167 -3.51 -23.66 12.16
C SER A 167 -3.74 -22.68 13.32
N LYS A 168 -3.17 -21.47 13.23
CA LYS A 168 -3.19 -20.43 14.28
C LYS A 168 -4.15 -19.28 13.98
N VAL A 169 -4.88 -19.34 12.88
CA VAL A 169 -5.84 -18.31 12.48
C VAL A 169 -7.08 -18.42 13.39
N ALA A 170 -7.51 -17.29 13.94
CA ALA A 170 -8.68 -17.26 14.81
C ALA A 170 -9.91 -17.84 14.10
N PHE A 171 -10.65 -18.72 14.79
CA PHE A 171 -11.91 -19.30 14.32
C PHE A 171 -11.82 -20.21 13.09
N GLN A 172 -10.66 -20.78 12.78
CA GLN A 172 -10.47 -21.68 11.62
C GLN A 172 -11.45 -22.86 11.56
N ASP A 173 -11.93 -23.36 12.70
CA ASP A 173 -12.83 -24.51 12.81
C ASP A 173 -14.31 -24.12 12.64
N THR A 174 -14.59 -22.89 12.21
CA THR A 174 -15.95 -22.37 12.04
C THR A 174 -16.16 -21.81 10.64
N THR A 175 -17.42 -21.75 10.22
CA THR A 175 -17.80 -21.46 8.83
C THR A 175 -18.40 -20.06 8.70
N VAL A 176 -18.08 -19.37 7.61
CA VAL A 176 -18.71 -18.12 7.18
C VAL A 176 -19.93 -18.44 6.31
N SER A 177 -21.06 -17.81 6.56
CA SER A 177 -22.26 -17.98 5.72
C SER A 177 -22.01 -17.55 4.27
N GLY A 178 -22.64 -18.24 3.31
CA GLY A 178 -22.58 -17.87 1.88
C GLY A 178 -22.99 -16.42 1.64
N GLN A 179 -23.96 -15.91 2.42
CA GLN A 179 -24.37 -14.50 2.37
C GLN A 179 -23.23 -13.54 2.72
N ARG A 180 -22.46 -13.80 3.78
CA ARG A 180 -21.36 -12.90 4.19
C ARG A 180 -20.19 -12.98 3.22
N LEU A 181 -19.87 -14.18 2.71
CA LEU A 181 -18.89 -14.35 1.64
C LEU A 181 -19.26 -13.47 0.42
N MET A 182 -20.47 -13.64 -0.11
CA MET A 182 -20.95 -12.88 -1.27
C MET A 182 -20.93 -11.37 -1.02
N SER A 183 -21.37 -10.94 0.16
CA SER A 183 -21.46 -9.51 0.50
C SER A 183 -20.08 -8.88 0.58
N CYS A 184 -19.07 -9.60 1.10
CA CYS A 184 -17.69 -9.11 1.18
C CYS A 184 -17.06 -8.92 -0.21
N GLY A 185 -17.29 -9.84 -1.15
CA GLY A 185 -16.80 -9.70 -2.52
C GLY A 185 -17.56 -8.63 -3.31
N THR A 186 -18.90 -8.70 -3.31
CA THR A 186 -19.74 -7.84 -4.16
C THR A 186 -19.62 -6.36 -3.81
N ILE A 187 -19.46 -6.01 -2.54
CA ILE A 187 -19.32 -4.59 -2.15
C ILE A 187 -18.01 -3.99 -2.66
N PHE A 188 -16.94 -4.78 -2.75
CA PHE A 188 -15.68 -4.36 -3.33
C PHE A 188 -15.83 -4.13 -4.83
N ASP A 189 -16.38 -5.11 -5.56
CA ASP A 189 -16.59 -5.04 -7.01
C ASP A 189 -17.44 -3.82 -7.41
N ALA A 190 -18.44 -3.48 -6.60
CA ALA A 190 -19.29 -2.32 -6.81
C ALA A 190 -18.54 -0.98 -6.68
N SER A 191 -17.42 -0.93 -5.94
CA SER A 191 -16.66 0.29 -5.65
C SER A 191 -15.39 0.47 -6.50
N VAL A 192 -14.72 -0.63 -6.85
CA VAL A 192 -13.30 -0.64 -7.26
C VAL A 192 -13.00 0.24 -8.48
N ASN A 193 -13.83 0.20 -9.52
CA ASN A 193 -13.56 0.93 -10.77
C ASN A 193 -13.74 2.44 -10.60
N GLN A 194 -14.73 2.88 -9.82
CA GLN A 194 -14.95 4.29 -9.53
C GLN A 194 -13.78 4.86 -8.72
N VAL A 195 -13.34 4.13 -7.70
CA VAL A 195 -12.25 4.53 -6.81
C VAL A 195 -10.92 4.59 -7.58
N ARG A 196 -10.63 3.59 -8.42
CA ARG A 196 -9.46 3.58 -9.32
C ARG A 196 -9.38 4.80 -10.21
N LYS A 197 -10.50 5.12 -10.86
CA LYS A 197 -10.60 6.31 -11.72
C LYS A 197 -10.36 7.58 -10.92
N ALA A 198 -11.03 7.75 -9.78
CA ALA A 198 -10.87 8.91 -8.92
C ALA A 198 -9.44 9.09 -8.40
N SER A 199 -8.73 8.00 -8.13
CA SER A 199 -7.33 8.04 -7.67
C SER A 199 -6.37 8.37 -8.82
N SER A 200 -6.36 7.56 -9.88
CA SER A 200 -5.36 7.64 -10.96
C SER A 200 -5.49 8.86 -11.86
N GLU A 201 -6.66 9.51 -11.90
CA GLU A 201 -6.93 10.74 -12.64
C GLU A 201 -6.82 12.01 -11.76
N ALA A 202 -6.37 11.88 -10.51
CA ALA A 202 -6.24 13.03 -9.60
C ALA A 202 -5.01 13.90 -9.94
N GLY A 203 -5.12 14.80 -10.91
CA GLY A 203 -4.11 15.83 -11.22
C GLY A 203 -4.00 16.16 -12.71
N LEU A 204 -3.42 17.31 -13.02
CA LEU A 204 -3.16 17.75 -14.40
C LEU A 204 -1.96 17.00 -15.01
N ALA A 205 -1.93 16.87 -16.34
CA ALA A 205 -0.77 16.32 -17.03
C ALA A 205 0.42 17.30 -17.00
N PRO A 206 1.68 16.84 -17.17
CA PRO A 206 2.86 17.70 -17.04
C PRO A 206 2.90 18.95 -17.92
N ASP A 207 2.31 18.89 -19.11
CA ASP A 207 2.19 20.00 -20.06
C ASP A 207 1.18 21.08 -19.63
N GLU A 208 0.30 20.76 -18.69
CA GLU A 208 -0.69 21.68 -18.10
C GLU A 208 -0.24 22.23 -16.72
N LEU A 209 0.87 21.71 -16.17
CA LEU A 209 1.39 22.09 -14.86
C LEU A 209 2.35 23.28 -14.94
N SER A 210 2.46 23.98 -13.81
CA SER A 210 3.53 24.95 -13.57
C SER A 210 4.62 24.32 -12.71
N ASP A 211 5.87 24.70 -12.97
CA ASP A 211 7.03 24.23 -12.20
C ASP A 211 7.04 24.85 -10.78
N PRO A 212 6.99 24.03 -9.71
CA PRO A 212 7.09 24.51 -8.32
C PRO A 212 8.35 25.33 -8.02
N ALA A 213 9.42 25.20 -8.82
CA ALA A 213 10.60 26.04 -8.70
C ALA A 213 10.29 27.53 -8.84
N THR A 214 9.25 27.89 -9.61
CA THR A 214 8.84 29.29 -9.85
C THR A 214 8.07 29.92 -8.68
N LEU A 215 7.59 29.11 -7.72
CA LEU A 215 6.91 29.63 -6.53
C LEU A 215 7.89 30.39 -5.62
N PRO A 216 7.43 31.43 -4.90
CA PRO A 216 8.19 32.05 -3.82
C PRO A 216 8.65 31.00 -2.80
N ASP A 217 9.83 31.19 -2.21
CA ASP A 217 10.41 30.20 -1.29
C ASP A 217 9.54 29.94 -0.05
N ASN A 218 8.77 30.94 0.37
CA ASN A 218 7.80 30.87 1.47
C ASN A 218 6.39 30.45 1.02
N SER A 219 6.20 29.91 -0.19
CA SER A 219 4.88 29.46 -0.63
C SER A 219 4.32 28.40 0.31
N PRO A 220 2.99 28.32 0.50
CA PRO A 220 2.37 27.29 1.33
C PRO A 220 2.75 25.86 0.91
N ILE A 221 2.89 25.62 -0.41
CA ILE A 221 3.34 24.33 -0.96
C ILE A 221 4.74 23.98 -0.44
N LYS A 222 5.74 24.84 -0.71
CA LYS A 222 7.13 24.59 -0.30
C LYS A 222 7.22 24.45 1.22
N THR A 223 6.55 25.33 1.95
CA THR A 223 6.55 25.34 3.42
C THR A 223 6.00 24.03 3.99
N LYS A 224 4.86 23.52 3.50
CA LYS A 224 4.28 22.27 4.02
C LYS A 224 5.18 21.05 3.76
N TYR A 225 5.74 20.92 2.56
CA TYR A 225 6.67 19.81 2.26
C TYR A 225 7.96 19.89 3.10
N ARG A 226 8.44 21.10 3.38
CA ARG A 226 9.63 21.31 4.21
C ARG A 226 9.44 20.99 5.68
N THR A 227 8.20 20.82 6.15
CA THR A 227 7.95 20.28 7.51
C THR A 227 8.33 18.80 7.63
N ILE A 228 8.30 18.06 6.51
CA ILE A 228 8.68 16.65 6.45
C ILE A 228 10.11 16.49 5.96
N TYR A 229 10.49 17.20 4.89
CA TYR A 229 11.82 17.14 4.30
C TYR A 229 12.34 18.57 4.07
N PRO A 230 13.20 19.11 4.97
CA PRO A 230 13.63 20.51 4.94
C PRO A 230 14.24 21.01 3.61
N ASP A 231 14.73 20.10 2.77
CA ASP A 231 15.33 20.41 1.47
C ASP A 231 14.37 20.25 0.28
N ALA A 232 13.07 20.05 0.53
CA ALA A 232 12.06 19.97 -0.51
C ALA A 232 12.10 21.21 -1.43
N PHE A 233 12.12 20.95 -2.74
CA PHE A 233 12.19 21.92 -3.84
C PHE A 233 13.43 22.84 -3.84
N LYS A 234 14.50 22.52 -3.08
CA LYS A 234 15.75 23.31 -3.12
C LYS A 234 16.69 22.88 -4.24
N VAL A 235 16.63 21.60 -4.61
CA VAL A 235 17.47 21.01 -5.66
C VAL A 235 16.58 20.53 -6.79
N LYS A 236 17.00 20.86 -8.01
CA LYS A 236 16.36 20.44 -9.25
C LYS A 236 17.35 19.63 -10.07
N ILE A 237 16.94 18.42 -10.42
CA ILE A 237 17.69 17.52 -11.30
C ILE A 237 17.33 17.86 -12.75
N PRO A 238 18.31 18.21 -13.61
CA PRO A 238 18.03 18.63 -14.99
C PRO A 238 17.33 17.55 -15.82
N GLN A 239 17.65 16.28 -15.57
CA GLN A 239 17.02 15.13 -16.22
C GLN A 239 16.29 14.28 -15.16
N PRO A 240 15.02 14.59 -14.82
CA PRO A 240 14.26 13.87 -13.78
C PRO A 240 14.17 12.34 -13.97
N ARG A 241 14.41 11.86 -15.19
CA ARG A 241 14.36 10.45 -15.58
C ARG A 241 15.74 9.80 -15.69
N LEU A 242 16.82 10.56 -15.56
CA LEU A 242 18.21 10.09 -15.57
C LEU A 242 18.98 10.92 -14.54
N PRO A 243 18.66 10.79 -13.24
CA PRO A 243 19.30 11.62 -12.22
C PRO A 243 20.80 11.31 -12.13
N GLY A 244 21.63 12.35 -12.02
CA GLY A 244 23.09 12.20 -11.93
C GLY A 244 23.55 11.77 -10.53
N THR A 245 24.86 11.79 -10.30
CA THR A 245 25.47 11.38 -9.02
C THR A 245 25.06 12.26 -7.84
N GLU A 246 24.58 13.48 -8.06
CA GLU A 246 24.12 14.39 -7.01
C GLU A 246 22.98 13.82 -6.16
N LEU A 247 22.11 13.00 -6.76
CA LEU A 247 21.01 12.36 -6.03
C LEU A 247 21.50 11.12 -5.27
N PHE A 248 22.54 10.45 -5.76
CA PHE A 248 23.15 9.30 -5.09
C PHE A 248 23.72 9.68 -3.70
N ASP A 249 24.51 10.74 -3.64
CA ASP A 249 25.11 11.20 -2.37
C ASP A 249 24.04 11.64 -1.36
N LEU A 250 22.97 12.29 -1.84
CA LEU A 250 21.83 12.66 -1.01
C LEU A 250 21.12 11.43 -0.45
N LEU A 251 20.88 10.42 -1.27
CA LEU A 251 20.22 9.19 -0.84
C LEU A 251 21.04 8.46 0.24
N ILE A 252 22.37 8.38 0.11
CA ILE A 252 23.26 7.84 1.15
C ILE A 252 23.10 8.63 2.44
N LYS A 253 23.26 9.97 2.38
CA LYS A 253 23.14 10.85 3.54
C LYS A 253 21.79 10.68 4.25
N VAL A 254 20.69 10.59 3.50
CA VAL A 254 19.35 10.40 4.06
C VAL A 254 19.20 9.02 4.69
N LYS A 255 19.69 7.95 4.04
CA LYS A 255 19.69 6.60 4.63
C LYS A 255 20.44 6.58 5.96
N ASP A 256 21.62 7.19 6.00
CA ASP A 256 22.51 7.17 7.19
C ASP A 256 22.03 8.10 8.31
N SER A 257 21.09 9.00 8.03
CA SER A 257 20.45 9.84 9.06
C SER A 257 19.55 9.05 10.02
N GLN A 258 19.17 7.83 9.66
CA GLN A 258 18.29 6.98 10.45
C GLN A 258 18.93 5.63 10.77
N SER A 259 19.03 5.32 12.06
CA SER A 259 19.52 4.01 12.51
C SER A 259 18.64 2.88 11.97
N ASN A 260 19.29 1.79 11.54
CA ASN A 260 18.66 0.60 10.95
C ASN A 260 17.93 0.82 9.62
N ALA A 261 17.99 2.01 9.02
CA ALA A 261 17.47 2.19 7.67
C ALA A 261 18.30 1.38 6.66
N LYS A 262 17.62 0.55 5.87
CA LYS A 262 18.24 -0.26 4.82
C LYS A 262 18.26 0.51 3.49
N ASN A 263 17.36 1.46 3.31
CA ASN A 263 17.16 2.19 2.08
C ASN A 263 16.72 3.63 2.32
N SER A 264 16.78 4.42 1.26
CA SER A 264 16.18 5.74 1.13
C SER A 264 15.58 5.89 -0.26
N VAL A 265 14.54 6.70 -0.37
CA VAL A 265 13.83 6.92 -1.63
C VAL A 265 13.59 8.41 -1.81
N ALA A 266 13.83 8.90 -3.01
CA ALA A 266 13.47 10.24 -3.44
C ALA A 266 12.28 10.21 -4.41
N LEU A 267 11.39 11.19 -4.29
CA LEU A 267 10.40 11.54 -5.31
C LEU A 267 10.84 12.81 -6.03
N LEU A 268 11.04 12.69 -7.34
CA LEU A 268 11.18 13.83 -8.24
C LEU A 268 9.84 14.12 -8.90
N ASP A 269 9.44 15.38 -8.94
CA ASP A 269 8.31 15.81 -9.74
C ASP A 269 8.64 15.75 -11.26
N PRO A 270 7.67 15.97 -12.16
CA PRO A 270 7.91 15.92 -13.60
C PRO A 270 8.96 16.92 -14.11
N PHE A 271 9.25 17.97 -13.34
CA PHE A 271 10.22 19.01 -13.67
C PHE A 271 11.61 18.69 -13.11
N GLY A 272 11.75 17.68 -12.25
CA GLY A 272 13.01 17.29 -11.61
C GLY A 272 13.26 17.92 -10.25
N ASN A 273 12.29 18.62 -9.67
CA ASN A 273 12.45 19.07 -8.29
C ASN A 273 12.42 17.86 -7.34
N ILE A 274 13.37 17.81 -6.41
CA ILE A 274 13.31 16.83 -5.32
C ILE A 274 12.22 17.26 -4.34
N VAL A 275 11.10 16.54 -4.34
CA VAL A 275 9.94 16.87 -3.50
C VAL A 275 10.13 16.33 -2.08
N LEU A 276 10.52 15.06 -1.98
CA LEU A 276 10.79 14.36 -0.73
C LEU A 276 11.96 13.40 -0.94
N CYS A 277 12.79 13.22 0.08
CA CYS A 277 13.78 12.15 0.15
C CYS A 277 13.81 11.62 1.58
N LEU A 278 13.31 10.39 1.80
CA LEU A 278 13.08 9.84 3.14
C LEU A 278 13.71 8.44 3.28
N PRO A 279 14.20 8.08 4.49
CA PRO A 279 14.72 6.75 4.78
C PRO A 279 13.60 5.80 5.24
N ASP A 280 13.94 4.51 5.36
CA ASP A 280 13.13 3.59 6.17
C ASP A 280 13.09 4.09 7.63
N THR A 281 11.98 3.85 8.32
CA THR A 281 11.82 4.21 9.74
C THR A 281 11.37 3.01 10.56
N PHE A 282 12.06 1.87 10.41
CA PHE A 282 11.71 0.60 11.05
C PHE A 282 11.68 0.62 12.59
N TYR A 283 12.27 1.63 13.21
CA TYR A 283 12.17 1.86 14.66
C TYR A 283 10.75 2.24 15.12
N LEU A 284 9.92 2.79 14.22
CA LEU A 284 8.50 3.09 14.48
C LEU A 284 7.64 1.83 14.29
N SER A 285 7.91 1.09 13.22
CA SER A 285 7.19 -0.13 12.87
C SER A 285 7.94 -0.87 11.76
N PRO A 286 7.94 -2.22 11.76
CA PRO A 286 8.67 -3.01 10.77
C PRO A 286 8.20 -2.82 9.33
N VAL A 287 7.08 -2.12 9.12
CA VAL A 287 6.47 -1.90 7.80
C VAL A 287 6.66 -0.48 7.27
N HIS A 288 7.45 0.37 7.95
CA HIS A 288 7.76 1.73 7.51
C HIS A 288 8.94 1.78 6.52
N THR A 289 8.70 1.35 5.27
CA THR A 289 9.70 1.50 4.21
C THR A 289 9.81 2.96 3.73
N ALA A 290 10.99 3.33 3.23
CA ALA A 290 11.30 4.62 2.64
C ALA A 290 10.28 5.03 1.57
N PHE A 291 9.93 4.09 0.66
CA PHE A 291 8.95 4.33 -0.38
C PHE A 291 7.57 4.69 0.20
N MET A 292 7.09 3.92 1.18
CA MET A 292 5.81 4.21 1.83
C MET A 292 5.84 5.55 2.55
N ASN A 293 6.95 5.89 3.23
CA ASN A 293 7.09 7.19 3.88
C ASN A 293 6.95 8.33 2.86
N VAL A 294 7.63 8.23 1.71
CA VAL A 294 7.54 9.23 0.63
C VAL A 294 6.11 9.37 0.09
N THR A 295 5.47 8.27 -0.32
CA THR A 295 4.16 8.34 -0.99
C THR A 295 3.05 8.80 -0.07
N ARG A 296 3.10 8.40 1.20
CA ARG A 296 2.15 8.83 2.24
C ARG A 296 2.26 10.30 2.56
N HIS A 297 3.49 10.80 2.77
CA HIS A 297 3.69 12.20 3.07
C HIS A 297 3.34 13.07 1.86
N TYR A 298 3.69 12.65 0.65
CA TYR A 298 3.27 13.32 -0.57
C TYR A 298 1.74 13.44 -0.67
N ALA A 299 1.03 12.31 -0.57
CA ALA A 299 -0.41 12.29 -0.71
C ALA A 299 -1.13 13.08 0.38
N SER A 300 -0.72 12.93 1.65
CA SER A 300 -1.37 13.63 2.76
C SER A 300 -1.17 15.14 2.72
N ILE A 301 0.03 15.61 2.36
CA ILE A 301 0.30 17.05 2.17
C ILE A 301 -0.49 17.58 0.98
N ARG A 302 -0.49 16.87 -0.15
CA ARG A 302 -1.26 17.25 -1.33
C ARG A 302 -2.75 17.30 -1.05
N PHE A 303 -3.30 16.31 -0.34
CA PHE A 303 -4.68 16.32 0.12
C PHE A 303 -4.98 17.55 0.97
N ALA A 304 -4.15 17.85 1.98
CA ALA A 304 -4.35 19.00 2.86
C ALA A 304 -4.32 20.33 2.11
N LEU A 305 -3.45 20.47 1.10
CA LEU A 305 -3.39 21.66 0.25
C LEU A 305 -4.59 21.78 -0.70
N MET A 306 -5.08 20.66 -1.23
CA MET A 306 -6.28 20.62 -2.07
C MET A 306 -7.57 20.81 -1.26
N ASN A 307 -7.54 20.49 0.03
CA ASN A 307 -8.65 20.63 0.97
C ASN A 307 -8.71 22.00 1.65
N ASP A 308 -7.75 22.87 1.37
CA ASP A 308 -7.70 24.23 1.90
C ASP A 308 -8.10 25.22 0.78
N PRO A 309 -9.21 25.97 0.93
CA PRO A 309 -9.67 26.93 -0.08
C PRO A 309 -8.59 27.96 -0.48
N THR A 310 -7.67 28.28 0.41
CA THR A 310 -6.63 29.28 0.17
C THR A 310 -5.48 28.75 -0.69
N THR A 311 -5.22 27.45 -0.67
CA THR A 311 -4.11 26.83 -1.41
C THR A 311 -4.57 25.95 -2.57
N GLN A 312 -5.86 25.62 -2.67
CA GLN A 312 -6.37 24.64 -3.62
C GLN A 312 -6.02 24.97 -5.08
N ALA A 313 -6.21 26.22 -5.51
CA ALA A 313 -5.95 26.61 -6.90
C ALA A 313 -4.45 26.48 -7.25
N GLU A 314 -3.57 26.92 -6.35
CA GLU A 314 -2.11 26.77 -6.51
C GLU A 314 -1.73 25.28 -6.47
N ALA A 315 -2.22 24.51 -5.50
CA ALA A 315 -1.94 23.09 -5.39
C ALA A 315 -2.35 22.31 -6.64
N LYS A 316 -3.49 22.65 -7.25
CA LYS A 316 -3.94 22.05 -8.52
C LYS A 316 -2.99 22.36 -9.68
N GLN A 317 -2.45 23.58 -9.71
CA GLN A 317 -1.57 24.05 -10.79
C GLN A 317 -0.13 23.51 -10.70
N TYR A 318 0.35 23.23 -9.48
CA TYR A 318 1.76 22.90 -9.24
C TYR A 318 2.00 21.45 -8.78
N LEU A 319 0.99 20.74 -8.27
CA LEU A 319 1.12 19.36 -7.77
C LEU A 319 0.26 18.38 -8.55
N THR A 320 0.84 17.25 -8.94
CA THR A 320 0.15 16.26 -9.76
C THR A 320 0.15 14.85 -9.16
N HIS A 321 -0.42 13.90 -9.89
CA HIS A 321 -0.39 12.49 -9.54
C HIS A 321 1.06 11.95 -9.60
N PRO A 322 1.51 11.14 -8.63
CA PRO A 322 2.88 10.58 -8.61
C PRO A 322 3.27 9.77 -9.85
N LYS A 323 2.28 9.30 -10.62
CA LYS A 323 2.51 8.63 -11.92
C LYS A 323 3.28 9.48 -12.92
N TYR A 324 3.38 10.79 -12.75
CA TYR A 324 4.19 11.64 -13.63
C TYR A 324 5.59 11.95 -13.06
N GLY A 325 5.85 11.58 -11.81
CA GLY A 325 7.16 11.75 -11.16
C GLY A 325 8.08 10.55 -11.38
N THR A 326 9.26 10.61 -10.77
CA THR A 326 10.24 9.52 -10.71
C THR A 326 10.51 9.16 -9.26
N PHE A 327 10.47 7.87 -8.93
CA PHE A 327 10.90 7.36 -7.64
C PHE A 327 12.28 6.75 -7.78
N VAL A 328 13.25 7.26 -7.02
CA VAL A 328 14.64 6.83 -7.10
C VAL A 328 15.05 6.26 -5.76
N PHE A 329 15.40 4.98 -5.77
CA PHE A 329 15.83 4.22 -4.62
C PHE A 329 17.35 4.24 -4.52
N LEU A 330 17.90 4.25 -3.30
CA LEU A 330 19.33 3.99 -3.15
C LEU A 330 19.65 2.56 -3.56
N HIS A 331 18.98 1.58 -2.97
CA HIS A 331 19.08 0.17 -3.31
C HIS A 331 17.81 -0.34 -3.99
N ALA A 332 17.95 -1.19 -4.99
CA ALA A 332 16.82 -1.99 -5.46
C ALA A 332 16.29 -2.88 -4.31
N PRO A 333 14.97 -3.15 -4.24
CA PRO A 333 14.40 -4.01 -3.20
C PRO A 333 15.00 -5.42 -3.15
N ASN A 334 15.15 -5.99 -1.94
CA ASN A 334 15.63 -7.37 -1.73
C ASN A 334 14.57 -8.39 -2.18
N PRO A 335 14.79 -9.18 -3.24
CA PRO A 335 13.77 -10.08 -3.78
C PRO A 335 13.24 -11.14 -2.81
N ASN A 336 13.96 -11.44 -1.74
CA ASN A 336 13.60 -12.49 -0.79
C ASN A 336 12.94 -11.97 0.50
N ASP A 337 12.76 -10.65 0.63
CA ASP A 337 12.24 -9.98 1.83
C ASP A 337 10.75 -9.63 1.65
N THR A 338 9.95 -9.80 2.70
CA THR A 338 8.51 -9.43 2.73
C THR A 338 8.30 -7.94 2.48
N THR A 339 9.27 -7.10 2.84
CA THR A 339 9.22 -5.65 2.59
C THR A 339 9.29 -5.32 1.09
N THR A 340 9.86 -6.18 0.25
CA THR A 340 9.83 -5.99 -1.21
C THR A 340 8.43 -6.18 -1.77
N ILE A 341 7.72 -7.22 -1.34
CA ILE A 341 6.33 -7.45 -1.76
C ILE A 341 5.46 -6.28 -1.31
N MET A 342 5.70 -5.80 -0.09
CA MET A 342 5.04 -4.62 0.44
C MET A 342 5.32 -3.37 -0.41
N THR A 343 6.59 -3.09 -0.73
CA THR A 343 7.00 -1.91 -1.52
C THR A 343 6.47 -1.97 -2.95
N LEU A 344 6.56 -3.11 -3.63
CA LEU A 344 6.02 -3.27 -4.99
C LEU A 344 4.49 -3.14 -5.00
N GLY A 345 3.83 -3.70 -3.98
CA GLY A 345 2.40 -3.52 -3.77
C GLY A 345 2.01 -2.05 -3.56
N ALA A 346 2.73 -1.36 -2.69
CA ALA A 346 2.54 0.05 -2.40
C ALA A 346 2.79 0.91 -3.64
N TYR A 347 3.76 0.52 -4.48
CA TYR A 347 4.03 1.19 -5.75
C TYR A 347 2.82 1.09 -6.69
N GLY A 348 2.30 -0.12 -6.90
CA GLY A 348 1.08 -0.31 -7.69
C GLY A 348 -0.09 0.51 -7.16
N SER A 349 -0.31 0.51 -5.84
CA SER A 349 -1.38 1.26 -5.20
C SER A 349 -1.18 2.78 -5.21
N THR A 350 0.06 3.27 -5.25
CA THR A 350 0.38 4.69 -5.44
C THR A 350 0.04 5.17 -6.84
N LEU A 351 0.17 4.29 -7.83
CA LEU A 351 -0.11 4.62 -9.23
C LEU A 351 -1.57 4.38 -9.60
N GLU A 352 -2.20 3.35 -9.00
CA GLU A 352 -3.63 2.97 -9.03
C GLU A 352 -4.27 2.90 -10.43
N GLY A 353 -3.45 2.82 -11.47
CA GLY A 353 -3.88 2.87 -12.86
C GLY A 353 -2.72 2.81 -13.83
N GLN A 354 -3.01 3.03 -15.10
CA GLN A 354 -2.00 3.00 -16.15
C GLN A 354 -0.92 4.06 -15.90
N VAL A 355 0.31 3.57 -15.88
CA VAL A 355 1.50 4.42 -15.80
C VAL A 355 1.87 4.83 -17.21
N PRO A 356 2.11 6.14 -17.48
CA PRO A 356 2.61 6.56 -18.78
C PRO A 356 3.86 5.75 -19.15
N GLN A 357 3.81 5.01 -20.25
CA GLN A 357 4.94 4.21 -20.73
C GLN A 357 6.01 5.15 -21.28
N MET A 358 6.87 5.63 -20.39
CA MET A 358 7.96 6.55 -20.69
C MET A 358 9.30 5.85 -20.46
N PHE A 359 10.24 6.10 -21.37
CA PHE A 359 11.64 5.72 -21.17
C PHE A 359 12.43 6.96 -20.78
N PRO A 360 13.25 6.91 -19.72
CA PRO A 360 13.40 5.84 -18.71
C PRO A 360 12.21 5.59 -17.78
N ALA A 361 12.17 4.40 -17.17
CA ALA A 361 11.12 3.96 -16.26
C ALA A 361 10.98 4.86 -15.01
N HIS A 362 9.80 4.82 -14.38
CA HIS A 362 9.48 5.64 -13.20
C HIS A 362 10.11 5.13 -11.90
N PHE A 363 10.27 3.81 -11.76
CA PHE A 363 10.96 3.20 -10.64
C PHE A 363 12.43 3.04 -11.03
N GLN A 364 13.30 3.74 -10.32
CA GLN A 364 14.74 3.72 -10.57
C GLN A 364 15.53 3.36 -9.30
N TYR A 365 16.75 2.85 -9.47
CA TYR A 365 17.66 2.56 -8.37
C TYR A 365 19.13 2.79 -8.75
N TYR A 366 19.98 3.14 -7.79
CA TYR A 366 21.44 3.26 -8.02
C TYR A 366 22.20 1.98 -7.72
N LEU A 367 21.90 1.32 -6.60
CA LEU A 367 22.61 0.14 -6.15
C LEU A 367 21.76 -1.10 -6.33
N PRO A 368 22.36 -2.27 -6.63
CA PRO A 368 21.63 -3.52 -6.62
C PRO A 368 21.06 -3.82 -5.22
N PRO A 369 20.21 -4.85 -5.10
CA PRO A 369 19.72 -5.31 -3.82
C PRO A 369 20.88 -5.60 -2.87
N MET A 370 20.73 -5.25 -1.59
CA MET A 370 21.73 -5.59 -0.56
C MET A 370 21.91 -7.10 -0.42
N GLU A 371 20.85 -7.87 -0.69
CA GLU A 371 20.86 -9.33 -0.77
C GLU A 371 20.01 -9.77 -1.96
N GLY A 372 20.38 -10.88 -2.61
CA GLY A 372 19.76 -11.34 -3.84
C GLY A 372 20.25 -10.58 -5.08
N THR A 373 19.56 -10.75 -6.20
CA THR A 373 19.95 -10.23 -7.51
C THR A 373 18.82 -9.47 -8.19
N ILE A 374 19.18 -8.56 -9.12
CA ILE A 374 18.20 -7.88 -9.99
C ILE A 374 17.39 -8.87 -10.82
N LYS A 375 17.97 -10.01 -11.22
CA LYS A 375 17.25 -11.05 -11.97
C LYS A 375 16.14 -11.67 -11.13
N GLU A 376 16.42 -11.98 -9.87
CA GLU A 376 15.41 -12.48 -8.94
C GLU A 376 14.34 -11.42 -8.68
N LEU A 377 14.70 -10.16 -8.45
CA LEU A 377 13.73 -9.07 -8.27
C LEU A 377 12.81 -8.91 -9.48
N ARG A 378 13.34 -8.98 -10.70
CA ARG A 378 12.51 -8.98 -11.91
C ARG A 378 11.57 -10.18 -11.96
N SER A 379 12.04 -11.36 -11.54
CA SER A 379 11.16 -12.54 -11.44
C SER A 379 10.04 -12.33 -10.43
N VAL A 380 10.31 -11.68 -9.30
CA VAL A 380 9.27 -11.33 -8.31
C VAL A 380 8.23 -10.41 -8.95
N ILE A 381 8.67 -9.33 -9.61
CA ILE A 381 7.78 -8.38 -10.29
C ILE A 381 6.88 -9.07 -11.32
N MET A 382 7.45 -9.95 -12.15
CA MET A 382 6.71 -10.67 -13.20
C MET A 382 5.70 -11.68 -12.66
N ASN A 383 5.86 -12.13 -11.41
CA ASN A 383 4.97 -13.09 -10.78
C ASN A 383 3.88 -12.42 -9.91
N LEU A 384 3.91 -11.09 -9.75
CA LEU A 384 2.87 -10.39 -8.99
C LEU A 384 1.47 -10.57 -9.62
N PRO A 385 0.39 -10.36 -8.84
CA PRO A 385 -0.98 -10.42 -9.35
C PRO A 385 -1.22 -9.53 -10.58
N LYS A 386 -2.25 -9.85 -11.36
CA LYS A 386 -2.57 -9.23 -12.67
C LYS A 386 -2.64 -7.71 -12.62
N PHE A 387 -3.17 -7.13 -11.54
CA PHE A 387 -3.16 -5.69 -11.35
C PHE A 387 -1.75 -5.08 -11.56
N TYR A 388 -0.72 -5.71 -11.00
CA TYR A 388 0.65 -5.20 -11.02
C TYR A 388 1.36 -5.44 -12.36
N THR A 389 1.01 -6.52 -13.06
CA THR A 389 1.64 -6.93 -14.32
C THR A 389 0.93 -6.39 -15.57
N GLU A 390 -0.38 -6.16 -15.49
CA GLU A 390 -1.21 -5.73 -16.63
C GLU A 390 -1.61 -4.24 -16.56
N ILE A 391 -1.89 -3.69 -15.38
CA ILE A 391 -2.34 -2.30 -15.21
C ILE A 391 -1.19 -1.39 -14.76
N ALA A 392 -0.59 -1.68 -13.62
CA ALA A 392 0.51 -0.87 -13.10
C ALA A 392 1.81 -1.10 -13.90
N GLN A 393 1.94 -2.28 -14.52
CA GLN A 393 3.06 -2.69 -15.38
C GLN A 393 4.42 -2.30 -14.78
N ILE A 394 4.68 -2.75 -13.55
CA ILE A 394 5.86 -2.34 -12.79
C ILE A 394 7.13 -2.65 -13.59
N SER A 395 7.95 -1.63 -13.81
CA SER A 395 9.23 -1.72 -14.48
C SER A 395 10.29 -0.96 -13.72
N ILE A 396 11.47 -1.57 -13.54
CA ILE A 396 12.58 -1.02 -12.77
C ILE A 396 13.80 -0.77 -13.67
N MET A 397 14.51 0.33 -13.42
CA MET A 397 15.71 0.71 -14.17
C MET A 397 16.86 1.10 -13.26
N HIS A 398 18.06 0.66 -13.61
CA HIS A 398 19.29 1.14 -12.97
C HIS A 398 19.61 2.54 -13.49
N VAL A 399 19.92 3.46 -12.58
CA VAL A 399 20.46 4.77 -12.90
C VAL A 399 21.95 4.59 -13.20
N ALA A 400 22.37 4.95 -14.42
CA ALA A 400 23.73 4.74 -14.90
C ALA A 400 24.75 5.70 -14.29
#